data_AF-A0A7C9AGZ1-F1
#
_entry.id   AF-A0A7C9AGZ1-F1
#
_cell.length_a   1.000
_cell.length_b   1.000
_cell.length_c   1.000
_cell.angle_alpha   90.00
_cell.angle_beta   90.00
_cell.angle_gamma   90.00
#
_symmetry.space_group_name_H-M   'P 1'
#
loop_
_entity.id
_entity.type
_entity.pdbx_description
1 polymer ?
#
loop_
_entity_poly.entity_id
_entity_poly.type
_entity_poly.pdbx_seq_one_letter_code
_entity_poly.pdbx_strand_id
1 'polypeptide(L)'
;MWLSMMQSLPRASQEASGAIEAYHVKLKSKLYEDSYLDAFQRVDWLAHKLTAEVHSCYWLDRYADEHDTFQNVKETYIASTSWYRALQIPDTAVYFDEKDNLFAKVQSQKDSNISHVVWNPGSEFAFCDCAWSLRGNLCKHIMKVNMMCENRLGRKSSMSYHSFSELLTALWRKPLDDSIELDKAMALTRQILDQVQRLVELTSAKDICTVVDNLPLKWASRKARTAPRKPLTALALASTSRNERNNCSARKNYRKRRRLSRLR
;
A
#
# COMPACT_ATOMS: atom_id res chain seq x y z
N MET A 1 20.82 -19.19 22.11
CA MET A 1 20.01 -19.59 20.95
C MET A 1 18.75 -18.72 20.78
N TRP A 2 17.85 -18.65 21.77
CA TRP A 2 16.60 -17.86 21.68
C TRP A 2 16.80 -16.34 21.48
N LEU A 3 17.71 -15.72 22.24
CA LEU A 3 18.03 -14.29 22.10
C LEU A 3 18.59 -13.94 20.71
N SER A 4 19.35 -14.85 20.10
CA SER A 4 19.89 -14.68 18.75
C SER A 4 18.80 -14.80 17.68
N MET A 5 17.84 -15.73 17.85
CA MET A 5 16.68 -15.84 16.95
C MET A 5 15.76 -14.63 17.05
N MET A 6 15.50 -14.12 18.26
CA MET A 6 14.71 -12.89 18.45
C MET A 6 15.39 -11.68 17.82
N GLN A 7 16.72 -11.72 17.66
CA GLN A 7 17.48 -10.68 16.97
C GLN A 7 17.44 -10.79 15.44
N SER A 8 17.39 -12.01 14.89
CA SER A 8 17.48 -12.25 13.46
C SER A 8 16.14 -12.39 12.73
N LEU A 9 15.04 -12.63 13.44
CA LEU A 9 13.72 -12.79 12.81
C LEU A 9 13.04 -11.45 12.54
N PRO A 10 12.24 -11.34 11.46
CA PRO A 10 11.41 -10.16 11.22
C PRO A 10 10.52 -9.91 12.45
N ARG A 11 10.75 -8.78 13.11
CA ARG A 11 10.02 -8.45 14.32
C ARG A 11 8.71 -7.77 13.93
N ALA A 12 7.60 -8.35 14.36
CA ALA A 12 6.32 -7.70 14.23
C ALA A 12 6.31 -6.48 15.15
N SER A 13 6.13 -5.30 14.56
CA SER A 13 5.92 -4.09 15.32
C SER A 13 4.65 -4.18 16.15
N GLN A 14 4.50 -3.34 17.16
CA GLN A 14 3.27 -3.34 17.95
C GLN A 14 2.06 -2.89 17.13
N GLU A 15 2.27 -2.02 16.14
CA GLU A 15 1.24 -1.62 15.17
C GLU A 15 0.81 -2.82 14.32
N ALA A 16 1.77 -3.59 13.78
CA ALA A 16 1.47 -4.79 13.01
C ALA A 16 0.73 -5.83 13.86
N SER A 17 1.17 -6.00 15.11
CA SER A 17 0.51 -6.89 16.07
C SER A 17 -0.92 -6.41 16.37
N GLY A 18 -1.13 -5.11 16.59
CA GLY A 18 -2.43 -4.50 16.81
C GLY A 18 -3.38 -4.67 15.61
N ALA A 19 -2.85 -4.53 14.38
CA ALA A 19 -3.61 -4.78 13.15
C ALA A 19 -4.04 -6.25 13.04
N ILE A 20 -3.14 -7.19 13.37
CA ILE A 20 -3.44 -8.63 13.40
C ILE A 20 -4.51 -8.93 14.47
N GLU A 21 -4.41 -8.34 15.66
CA GLU A 21 -5.46 -8.48 16.69
C GLU A 21 -6.80 -7.96 16.19
N ALA A 22 -6.84 -6.74 15.62
CA ALA A 22 -8.08 -6.16 15.11
C ALA A 22 -8.73 -7.05 14.05
N TYR A 23 -7.94 -7.60 13.12
CA TYR A 23 -8.40 -8.57 12.14
C TYR A 23 -8.99 -9.82 12.82
N HIS A 24 -8.30 -10.40 13.79
CA HIS A 24 -8.77 -11.61 14.46
C HIS A 24 -9.99 -11.38 15.34
N VAL A 25 -10.08 -10.24 16.05
CA VAL A 25 -11.25 -9.93 16.89
C VAL A 25 -12.49 -9.80 16.02
N LYS A 26 -12.37 -9.14 14.87
CA LYS A 26 -13.43 -8.98 13.88
C LYS A 26 -13.84 -10.30 13.23
N LEU A 27 -12.86 -11.14 12.87
CA LEU A 27 -13.14 -12.47 12.35
C LEU A 27 -13.87 -13.32 13.40
N LYS A 28 -13.41 -13.31 14.65
CA LYS A 28 -14.04 -14.05 15.75
C LYS A 28 -15.46 -13.58 16.01
N SER A 29 -15.72 -12.27 16.05
CA SER A 29 -17.09 -11.77 16.25
C SER A 29 -18.05 -12.28 15.18
N LYS A 30 -17.58 -12.45 13.94
CA LYS A 30 -18.41 -12.98 12.84
C LYS A 30 -18.53 -14.50 12.81
N LEU A 31 -17.46 -15.22 13.17
CA LEU A 31 -17.49 -16.68 13.24
C LEU A 31 -18.34 -17.20 14.42
N TYR A 32 -18.36 -16.49 15.55
CA TYR A 32 -19.12 -16.87 16.76
C TYR A 32 -20.52 -16.25 16.84
N GLU A 33 -21.02 -15.63 15.75
CA GLU A 33 -22.44 -15.28 15.63
C GLU A 33 -23.23 -16.60 15.40
N ASP A 34 -23.58 -17.26 16.50
CA ASP A 34 -24.16 -18.62 16.61
C ASP A 34 -25.58 -18.80 16.05
N SER A 35 -26.15 -17.79 15.40
CA SER A 35 -27.56 -17.77 14.99
C SER A 35 -27.96 -18.86 13.99
N TYR A 36 -27.01 -19.51 13.32
CA TYR A 36 -27.28 -20.49 12.24
C TYR A 36 -26.50 -21.81 12.36
N LEU A 37 -25.87 -22.10 13.51
CA LEU A 37 -25.08 -23.33 13.68
C LEU A 37 -25.90 -24.62 13.54
N ASP A 38 -27.20 -24.57 13.83
CA ASP A 38 -28.09 -25.74 13.81
C ASP A 38 -28.65 -26.05 12.40
N ALA A 39 -28.50 -25.14 11.44
CA ALA A 39 -29.09 -25.24 10.11
C ALA A 39 -28.20 -25.94 9.06
N PHE A 40 -26.90 -26.06 9.31
CA PHE A 40 -25.93 -26.57 8.34
C PHE A 40 -25.03 -27.66 8.95
N GLN A 41 -24.58 -28.62 8.12
CA GLN A 41 -23.48 -29.50 8.53
C GLN A 41 -22.21 -28.68 8.75
N ARG A 42 -21.33 -29.11 9.67
CA ARG A 42 -20.16 -28.31 10.11
C ARG A 42 -19.29 -27.77 8.97
N VAL A 43 -19.11 -28.54 7.90
CA VAL A 43 -18.28 -28.15 6.74
C VAL A 43 -19.03 -27.15 5.84
N ASP A 44 -20.30 -27.41 5.56
CA ASP A 44 -21.14 -26.51 4.75
C ASP A 44 -21.34 -25.17 5.45
N TRP A 45 -21.52 -25.18 6.78
CA TRP A 45 -21.57 -23.98 7.61
C TRP A 45 -20.29 -23.17 7.48
N LEU A 46 -19.13 -23.80 7.61
CA LEU A 46 -17.83 -23.12 7.53
C LEU A 46 -17.60 -22.53 6.13
N ALA A 47 -17.90 -23.29 5.08
CA ALA A 47 -17.78 -22.83 3.71
C ALA A 47 -18.71 -21.64 3.45
N HIS A 48 -19.97 -21.72 3.90
CA HIS A 48 -20.93 -20.63 3.82
C HIS A 48 -20.46 -19.39 4.58
N LYS A 49 -20.03 -19.54 5.85
CA LYS A 49 -19.54 -18.42 6.66
C LYS A 49 -18.33 -17.72 6.04
N LEU A 50 -17.34 -18.48 5.57
CA LEU A 50 -16.13 -17.92 4.98
C LEU A 50 -16.41 -17.21 3.65
N THR A 51 -17.23 -17.82 2.78
CA THR A 51 -17.46 -17.31 1.42
C THR A 51 -18.55 -16.25 1.34
N ALA A 52 -19.62 -16.38 2.12
CA ALA A 52 -20.78 -15.50 2.05
C ALA A 52 -20.71 -14.35 3.05
N GLU A 53 -20.27 -14.60 4.29
CA GLU A 53 -20.30 -13.58 5.34
C GLU A 53 -18.94 -12.89 5.51
N VAL A 54 -17.87 -13.65 5.80
CA VAL A 54 -16.55 -13.08 6.10
C VAL A 54 -15.98 -12.33 4.90
N HIS A 55 -16.03 -12.93 3.71
CA HIS A 55 -15.56 -12.30 2.48
C HIS A 55 -16.35 -11.03 2.14
N SER A 56 -17.68 -11.08 2.22
CA SER A 56 -18.54 -9.92 1.93
C SER A 56 -18.35 -8.79 2.94
N CYS A 57 -18.20 -9.11 4.22
CA CYS A 57 -17.88 -8.13 5.26
C CYS A 57 -16.54 -7.44 4.97
N TYR A 58 -15.49 -8.21 4.63
CA TYR A 58 -14.19 -7.64 4.30
C TYR A 58 -14.27 -6.56 3.21
N TRP A 59 -15.00 -6.83 2.11
CA TRP A 59 -15.18 -5.86 1.04
C TRP A 59 -16.04 -4.66 1.46
N LEU A 60 -17.10 -4.90 2.24
CA LEU A 60 -17.92 -3.81 2.77
C LEU A 60 -17.10 -2.88 3.66
N ASP A 61 -16.23 -3.42 4.50
CA ASP A 61 -15.39 -2.64 5.40
C ASP A 61 -14.31 -1.86 4.64
N ARG A 62 -13.72 -2.46 3.60
CA ARG A 62 -12.80 -1.75 2.71
C ARG A 62 -13.48 -0.57 2.00
N TYR A 63 -14.69 -0.80 1.49
CA TYR A 63 -15.48 0.26 0.88
C TYR A 63 -15.86 1.35 1.88
N ALA A 64 -16.24 0.96 3.10
CA ALA A 64 -16.53 1.89 4.19
C ALA A 64 -15.31 2.76 4.56
N ASP A 65 -14.12 2.16 4.60
CA ASP A 65 -12.85 2.86 4.86
C ASP A 65 -12.46 3.82 3.72
N GLU A 66 -12.74 3.48 2.46
CA GLU A 66 -12.42 4.33 1.30
C GLU A 66 -13.38 5.52 1.15
N HIS A 67 -14.64 5.36 1.58
CA HIS A 67 -15.69 6.34 1.36
C HIS A 67 -16.19 7.03 2.65
N ASP A 68 -15.59 6.74 3.81
CA ASP A 68 -16.03 7.22 5.14
C ASP A 68 -17.54 7.03 5.37
N THR A 69 -18.05 5.86 4.98
CA THR A 69 -19.47 5.48 5.15
C THR A 69 -19.63 4.44 6.26
N PHE A 70 -20.80 4.39 6.91
CA PHE A 70 -21.14 3.39 7.94
C PHE A 70 -20.28 3.42 9.24
N GLN A 71 -20.00 4.61 9.76
CA GLN A 71 -19.18 4.82 10.96
C GLN A 71 -19.63 4.00 12.19
N ASN A 72 -20.95 3.84 12.39
CA ASN A 72 -21.49 3.10 13.54
C ASN A 72 -21.09 1.61 13.56
N VAL A 73 -21.00 0.97 12.38
CA VAL A 73 -20.58 -0.44 12.28
C VAL A 73 -19.09 -0.54 12.66
N LYS A 74 -18.32 0.48 12.28
CA LYS A 74 -16.89 0.59 12.52
C LYS A 74 -16.55 0.76 14.01
N GLU A 75 -17.31 1.59 14.71
CA GLU A 75 -17.09 1.91 16.12
C GLU A 75 -17.11 0.67 17.04
N THR A 76 -18.03 -0.26 16.79
CA THR A 76 -18.20 -1.44 17.66
C THR A 76 -16.97 -2.36 17.64
N TYR A 77 -16.42 -2.66 16.46
CA TYR A 77 -15.22 -3.49 16.37
C TYR A 77 -13.97 -2.70 16.79
N ILE A 78 -13.86 -1.41 16.45
CA ILE A 78 -12.71 -0.59 16.84
C ILE A 78 -12.62 -0.53 18.37
N ALA A 79 -13.76 -0.34 19.06
CA ALA A 79 -13.82 -0.29 20.52
C ALA A 79 -13.35 -1.59 21.21
N SER A 80 -13.40 -2.72 20.49
CA SER A 80 -12.94 -4.00 21.00
C SER A 80 -11.43 -4.21 20.93
N THR A 81 -10.72 -3.45 20.09
CA THR A 81 -9.27 -3.56 19.89
C THR A 81 -8.47 -3.06 21.10
N SER A 82 -7.31 -3.68 21.37
CA SER A 82 -6.44 -3.22 22.46
C SER A 82 -5.89 -1.82 22.19
N TRP A 83 -5.66 -1.48 20.92
CA TRP A 83 -5.19 -0.16 20.47
C TRP A 83 -6.16 0.96 20.84
N TYR A 84 -7.45 0.82 20.46
CA TYR A 84 -8.45 1.83 20.80
C TYR A 84 -8.64 1.95 22.32
N ARG A 85 -8.66 0.82 23.02
CA ARG A 85 -8.76 0.80 24.50
C ARG A 85 -7.56 1.46 25.18
N ALA A 86 -6.39 1.44 24.55
CA ALA A 86 -5.20 2.15 25.01
C ALA A 86 -5.37 3.65 24.88
N LEU A 87 -5.90 4.14 23.75
CA LEU A 87 -6.18 5.57 23.53
C LEU A 87 -7.12 6.16 24.60
N GLN A 88 -8.05 5.36 25.12
CA GLN A 88 -8.97 5.78 26.18
C GLN A 88 -8.27 5.98 27.54
N ILE A 89 -7.08 5.41 27.75
CA ILE A 89 -6.33 5.61 29.00
C ILE A 89 -5.71 7.01 28.96
N PRO A 90 -5.97 7.88 29.95
CA PRO A 90 -5.38 9.21 29.96
C PRO A 90 -3.87 9.14 30.23
N ASP A 91 -3.10 10.07 29.67
CA ASP A 91 -1.65 10.15 29.88
C ASP A 91 -1.27 10.36 31.35
N THR A 92 -2.13 11.04 32.10
CA THR A 92 -1.96 11.29 33.55
C THR A 92 -2.04 10.03 34.41
N ALA A 93 -2.64 8.96 33.89
CA ALA A 93 -2.75 7.67 34.59
C ALA A 93 -1.51 6.78 34.41
N VAL A 94 -0.48 7.24 33.69
CA VAL A 94 0.75 6.49 33.44
C VAL A 94 1.92 7.17 34.14
N TYR A 95 2.56 6.42 35.04
CA TYR A 95 3.71 6.85 35.81
C TYR A 95 4.94 6.07 35.35
N PHE A 96 5.97 6.78 34.90
CA PHE A 96 7.26 6.17 34.56
C PHE A 96 8.20 6.23 35.76
N ASP A 97 9.00 5.19 35.94
CA ASP A 97 10.07 5.22 36.94
C ASP A 97 11.19 6.18 36.50
N GLU A 98 11.53 7.13 37.38
CA GLU A 98 12.47 8.22 37.07
C GLU A 98 13.93 7.77 37.01
N LYS A 99 14.28 6.69 37.70
CA LYS A 99 15.68 6.27 37.86
C LYS A 99 16.18 5.47 36.66
N ASP A 100 15.50 4.39 36.30
CA ASP A 100 16.00 3.46 35.28
C ASP A 100 15.02 3.21 34.12
N ASN A 101 13.82 3.81 34.13
CA ASN A 101 12.76 3.57 33.14
C ASN A 101 12.46 2.07 32.90
N LEU A 102 12.77 1.18 33.85
CA LEU A 102 12.65 -0.27 33.66
C LEU A 102 11.19 -0.73 33.68
N PHE A 103 10.33 0.03 34.35
CA PHE A 103 8.90 -0.23 34.42
C PHE A 103 8.10 1.07 34.37
N ALA A 104 6.85 0.94 33.92
CA ALA A 104 5.82 1.95 33.97
C ALA A 104 4.61 1.41 34.73
N LYS A 105 3.97 2.24 35.54
CA LYS A 105 2.73 1.89 36.24
C LYS A 105 1.56 2.56 35.54
N VAL A 106 0.55 1.78 35.21
CA VAL A 106 -0.70 2.25 34.60
C VAL A 106 -1.82 2.07 35.60
N GLN A 107 -2.45 3.17 36.02
CA GLN A 107 -3.59 3.12 36.91
C GLN A 107 -4.84 2.62 36.17
N SER A 108 -5.60 1.73 36.82
CA SER A 108 -6.85 1.22 36.25
C SER A 108 -7.91 2.32 36.19
N GLN A 109 -8.63 2.38 35.07
CA GLN A 109 -9.75 3.31 34.88
C GLN A 109 -10.96 2.96 35.74
N LYS A 110 -11.14 1.68 36.09
CA LYS A 110 -12.30 1.22 36.87
C LYS A 110 -12.09 1.42 38.36
N ASP A 111 -10.87 1.15 38.82
CA ASP A 111 -10.50 1.19 40.24
C ASP A 111 -9.16 1.91 40.39
N SER A 112 -9.16 3.11 40.98
CA SER A 112 -7.95 3.91 41.18
C SER A 112 -6.92 3.24 42.11
N ASN A 113 -7.36 2.30 42.93
CA ASN A 113 -6.48 1.54 43.84
C ASN A 113 -5.70 0.42 43.14
N ILE A 114 -6.05 0.08 41.90
CA ILE A 114 -5.40 -0.98 41.14
C ILE A 114 -4.47 -0.34 40.12
N SER A 115 -3.19 -0.65 40.20
CA SER A 115 -2.20 -0.26 39.20
C SER A 115 -1.58 -1.50 38.57
N HIS A 116 -1.43 -1.48 37.25
CA HIS A 116 -0.75 -2.52 36.48
C HIS A 116 0.68 -2.09 36.17
N VAL A 117 1.63 -3.00 36.38
CA VAL A 117 3.03 -2.77 36.05
C VAL A 117 3.30 -3.28 34.64
N VAL A 118 3.91 -2.41 33.82
CA VAL A 118 4.43 -2.70 32.48
C VAL A 118 5.94 -2.67 32.57
N TRP A 119 6.58 -3.78 32.21
CA TRP A 119 8.03 -3.91 32.20
C TRP A 119 8.58 -3.63 30.80
N ASN A 120 9.80 -3.08 30.72
CA ASN A 120 10.49 -2.73 29.47
C ASN A 120 9.65 -1.79 28.56
N PRO A 121 9.24 -0.61 29.08
CA PRO A 121 8.39 0.32 28.36
C PRO A 121 9.08 0.87 27.10
N GLY A 122 8.35 0.93 25.98
CA GLY A 122 8.87 1.38 24.68
C GLY A 122 9.53 0.27 23.85
N SER A 123 9.47 -0.99 24.31
CA SER A 123 9.96 -2.15 23.57
C SER A 123 8.81 -3.01 23.04
N GLU A 124 9.06 -3.73 21.94
CA GLU A 124 8.17 -4.80 21.45
C GLU A 124 8.04 -5.95 22.44
N PHE A 125 9.03 -6.15 23.30
CA PHE A 125 9.04 -7.19 24.34
C PHE A 125 8.52 -6.70 25.68
N ALA A 126 7.81 -5.57 25.70
CA ALA A 126 7.13 -5.11 26.90
C ALA A 126 6.09 -6.15 27.34
N PHE A 127 5.94 -6.34 28.64
CA PHE A 127 4.93 -7.23 29.21
C PHE A 127 4.23 -6.57 30.39
N CYS A 128 2.96 -6.91 30.58
CA CYS A 128 2.12 -6.35 31.64
C CYS A 128 1.66 -7.46 32.58
N ASP A 129 1.52 -7.13 33.86
CA ASP A 129 1.02 -8.03 34.91
C ASP A 129 -0.51 -8.27 34.87
N CYS A 130 -1.24 -7.66 33.93
CA CYS A 130 -2.68 -7.82 33.88
C CYS A 130 -3.08 -9.20 33.37
N ALA A 131 -4.24 -9.70 33.83
CA ALA A 131 -4.75 -11.02 33.45
C ALA A 131 -4.90 -11.23 31.93
N TRP A 132 -5.16 -10.16 31.17
CA TRP A 132 -5.27 -10.24 29.70
C TRP A 132 -3.91 -10.48 29.05
N SER A 133 -2.87 -9.76 29.51
CA SER A 133 -1.49 -9.91 29.04
C SER A 133 -0.90 -11.27 29.41
N LEU A 134 -1.20 -11.77 30.61
CA LEU A 134 -0.72 -13.08 31.09
C LEU A 134 -1.26 -14.26 30.27
N ARG A 135 -2.38 -14.08 29.56
CA ARG A 135 -2.92 -15.07 28.60
C ARG A 135 -2.23 -15.02 27.23
N GLY A 136 -1.24 -14.14 27.04
CA GLY A 136 -0.54 -13.93 25.77
C GLY A 136 -1.28 -13.02 24.79
N ASN A 137 -2.32 -12.31 25.23
CA ASN A 137 -3.02 -11.36 24.37
C ASN A 137 -2.34 -9.97 24.40
N LEU A 138 -2.55 -9.19 23.34
CA LEU A 138 -2.14 -7.78 23.32
C LEU A 138 -2.89 -6.99 24.39
N CYS A 139 -2.10 -6.28 25.20
CA CYS A 139 -2.61 -5.54 26.33
C CYS A 139 -2.67 -4.04 26.05
N LYS A 140 -3.82 -3.43 26.34
CA LYS A 140 -4.03 -1.99 26.25
C LYS A 140 -3.01 -1.17 27.07
N HIS A 141 -2.55 -1.68 28.21
CA HIS A 141 -1.57 -0.98 29.05
C HIS A 141 -0.20 -0.90 28.37
N ILE A 142 0.23 -1.99 27.72
CA ILE A 142 1.50 -2.03 26.97
C ILE A 142 1.44 -1.04 25.81
N MET A 143 0.35 -1.07 25.03
CA MET A 143 0.18 -0.16 23.89
C MET A 143 0.19 1.30 24.34
N LYS A 144 -0.54 1.61 25.43
CA LYS A 144 -0.59 2.99 25.97
C LYS A 144 0.79 3.48 26.38
N VAL A 145 1.50 2.66 27.15
CA VAL A 145 2.84 3.00 27.61
C VAL A 145 3.75 3.24 26.42
N ASN A 146 3.71 2.37 25.40
CA ASN A 146 4.56 2.50 24.22
C ASN A 146 4.25 3.74 23.38
N MET A 147 2.97 4.09 23.18
CA MET A 147 2.57 5.36 22.55
C MET A 147 3.17 6.57 23.28
N MET A 148 3.17 6.56 24.61
CA MET A 148 3.77 7.63 25.41
C MET A 148 5.30 7.63 25.34
N CYS A 149 5.92 6.47 25.16
CA CYS A 149 7.36 6.31 25.02
C CYS A 149 7.87 6.88 23.68
N GLU A 150 7.09 6.73 22.61
CA GLU A 150 7.38 7.33 21.30
C GLU A 150 7.30 8.86 21.34
N ASN A 151 6.30 9.40 22.04
CA ASN A 151 6.08 10.85 22.14
C ASN A 151 7.08 11.57 23.06
N ARG A 152 7.69 10.87 24.02
CA ARG A 152 8.75 11.43 24.88
C ARG A 152 10.08 11.45 24.12
N LEU A 153 10.32 12.58 23.45
CA LEU A 153 11.53 13.02 22.73
C LEU A 153 12.80 12.22 23.06
N GLY A 154 13.24 11.38 22.12
CA GLY A 154 14.59 10.79 22.09
C GLY A 154 14.68 9.30 22.38
N ARG A 155 13.56 8.59 22.62
CA ARG A 155 13.61 7.12 22.75
C ARG A 155 13.86 6.48 21.38
N LYS A 156 14.77 5.49 21.36
CA LYS A 156 15.18 4.74 20.16
C LYS A 156 13.94 4.25 19.41
N SER A 157 13.95 4.38 18.09
CA SER A 157 12.93 3.81 17.21
C SER A 157 12.66 2.35 17.58
N SER A 158 11.42 1.88 17.39
CA SER A 158 11.07 0.48 17.65
C SER A 158 12.07 -0.45 16.98
N MET A 159 12.35 -1.60 17.59
CA MET A 159 13.36 -2.52 17.08
C MET A 159 12.98 -3.04 15.69
N SER A 160 11.69 -3.21 15.42
CA SER A 160 11.12 -3.52 14.12
C SER A 160 11.36 -2.40 13.12
N TYR A 161 11.19 -1.13 13.52
CA TYR A 161 11.49 0.00 12.64
C TYR A 161 12.98 0.10 12.35
N HIS A 162 13.83 -0.11 13.37
CA HIS A 162 15.27 -0.11 13.19
C HIS A 162 15.71 -1.25 12.26
N SER A 163 15.22 -2.47 12.47
CA SER A 163 15.48 -3.62 11.60
C SER A 163 14.96 -3.39 10.17
N PHE A 164 13.77 -2.81 10.02
CA PHE A 164 13.21 -2.44 8.73
C PHE A 164 14.04 -1.35 8.03
N SER A 165 14.47 -0.32 8.76
CA SER A 165 15.33 0.75 8.26
C SER A 165 16.71 0.22 7.86
N GLU A 166 17.30 -0.68 8.65
CA GLU A 166 18.54 -1.38 8.31
C GLU A 166 18.37 -2.23 7.05
N LEU A 167 17.26 -2.96 6.92
CA LEU A 167 16.95 -3.77 5.74
C LEU A 167 16.75 -2.89 4.50
N LEU A 168 16.03 -1.78 4.61
CA LEU A 168 15.91 -0.79 3.54
C LEU A 168 17.26 -0.17 3.18
N THR A 169 18.09 0.15 4.16
CA THR A 169 19.44 0.70 3.94
C THR A 169 20.35 -0.33 3.28
N ALA A 170 20.23 -1.60 3.66
CA ALA A 170 20.95 -2.70 3.04
C ALA A 170 20.50 -2.92 1.59
N LEU A 171 19.19 -2.91 1.33
CA LEU A 171 18.62 -2.93 -0.02
C LEU A 171 19.03 -1.71 -0.83
N TRP A 172 19.13 -0.53 -0.22
CA TRP A 172 19.57 0.67 -0.92
C TRP A 172 21.06 0.65 -1.26
N ARG A 173 21.90 0.13 -0.35
CA ARG A 173 23.34 -0.05 -0.56
C ARG A 173 23.66 -1.16 -1.55
N LYS A 174 22.81 -2.19 -1.64
CA LYS A 174 22.92 -3.30 -2.57
C LYS A 174 21.53 -3.62 -3.15
N PRO A 175 21.07 -2.84 -4.16
CA PRO A 175 19.81 -3.13 -4.82
C PRO A 175 19.87 -4.55 -5.37
N LEU A 176 18.75 -5.27 -5.29
CA LEU A 176 18.62 -6.55 -5.95
C LEU A 176 18.73 -6.27 -7.46
N ASP A 177 19.86 -6.64 -8.05
CA ASP A 177 20.21 -6.31 -9.45
C ASP A 177 19.20 -6.88 -10.48
N ASP A 178 18.29 -7.79 -10.07
CA ASP A 178 17.34 -8.50 -10.95
C ASP A 178 15.87 -8.42 -10.49
N SER A 179 15.39 -7.25 -10.06
CA SER A 179 14.01 -7.05 -9.61
C SER A 179 13.19 -6.23 -10.61
N ILE A 180 12.05 -6.76 -11.07
CA ILE A 180 11.06 -6.03 -11.88
C ILE A 180 10.62 -4.73 -11.18
N GLU A 181 10.58 -4.72 -9.85
CA GLU A 181 10.22 -3.53 -9.08
C GLU A 181 11.34 -2.48 -9.10
N LEU A 182 12.62 -2.87 -9.21
CA LEU A 182 13.73 -1.96 -9.43
C LEU A 182 13.65 -1.34 -10.83
N ASP A 183 13.35 -2.14 -11.84
CA ASP A 183 13.15 -1.64 -13.21
C ASP A 183 11.99 -0.65 -13.28
N LYS A 184 10.86 -0.93 -12.60
CA LYS A 184 9.74 0.01 -12.49
C LYS A 184 10.15 1.30 -11.78
N ALA A 185 10.87 1.21 -10.66
CA ALA A 185 11.33 2.38 -9.92
C ALA A 185 12.34 3.22 -10.74
N MET A 186 13.26 2.57 -11.45
CA MET A 186 14.21 3.22 -12.37
C MET A 186 13.52 3.85 -13.58
N ALA A 187 12.52 3.19 -14.16
CA ALA A 187 11.73 3.73 -15.25
C ALA A 187 10.95 4.99 -14.81
N LEU A 188 10.33 4.93 -13.63
CA LEU A 188 9.60 6.07 -13.06
C LEU A 188 10.54 7.24 -12.76
N THR A 189 11.69 6.98 -12.12
CA THR A 189 12.68 8.03 -11.84
C THR A 189 13.25 8.64 -13.10
N ARG A 190 13.53 7.85 -14.15
CA ARG A 190 13.93 8.38 -15.46
C ARG A 190 12.85 9.22 -16.12
N GLN A 191 11.60 8.81 -16.03
CA GLN A 191 10.47 9.59 -16.55
C GLN A 191 10.34 10.94 -15.83
N ILE A 192 10.44 10.94 -14.51
CA ILE A 192 10.39 12.17 -13.71
C ILE A 192 11.58 13.07 -14.04
N LEU A 193 12.77 12.50 -14.18
CA LEU A 193 13.97 13.25 -14.58
C LEU A 193 13.80 13.92 -15.95
N ASP A 194 13.31 13.19 -16.96
CA ASP A 194 13.03 13.73 -18.30
C ASP A 194 11.98 14.85 -18.24
N GLN A 195 10.94 14.68 -17.42
CA GLN A 195 9.94 15.73 -17.21
C GLN A 195 10.55 16.98 -16.57
N VAL A 196 11.37 16.82 -15.53
CA VAL A 196 12.05 17.95 -14.87
C VAL A 196 13.00 18.63 -15.84
N GLN A 197 13.77 17.87 -16.61
CA GLN A 197 14.70 18.41 -17.59
C GLN A 197 13.97 19.21 -18.68
N ARG A 198 12.87 18.68 -19.23
CA ARG A 198 12.03 19.40 -20.20
C ARG A 198 11.42 20.67 -19.60
N LEU A 199 11.01 20.64 -18.33
CA LEU A 199 10.51 21.83 -17.64
C LEU A 199 11.61 22.88 -17.47
N VAL A 200 12.84 22.45 -17.14
CA VAL A 200 14.01 23.34 -17.05
C VAL A 200 14.36 23.92 -18.43
N GLU A 201 14.33 23.12 -19.49
CA GLU A 201 14.54 23.57 -20.87
C GLU A 201 13.47 24.59 -21.31
N LEU A 202 12.20 24.34 -20.99
CA LEU A 202 11.10 25.28 -21.23
C LEU A 202 11.26 26.59 -20.47
N THR A 203 11.76 26.54 -19.23
CA THR A 203 11.92 27.72 -18.36
C THR A 203 13.15 28.54 -18.71
N SER A 204 14.20 27.89 -19.25
CA SER A 204 15.45 28.54 -19.65
C SER A 204 15.47 29.00 -21.11
N ALA A 205 14.57 28.49 -21.96
CA ALA A 205 14.46 28.90 -23.35
C ALA A 205 13.94 30.34 -23.47
N LYS A 206 14.68 31.18 -24.22
CA LYS A 206 14.28 32.56 -24.53
C LYS A 206 13.28 32.66 -25.69
N ASP A 207 13.15 31.61 -26.50
CA ASP A 207 12.28 31.55 -27.67
C ASP A 207 11.66 30.16 -27.81
N ILE A 208 10.33 30.12 -27.97
CA ILE A 208 9.50 28.90 -28.08
C ILE A 208 9.91 28.06 -29.30
N CYS A 209 10.43 28.68 -30.36
CA CYS A 209 10.86 27.98 -31.57
C CYS A 209 11.94 26.93 -31.29
N THR A 210 12.86 27.23 -30.36
CA THR A 210 13.97 26.32 -30.00
C THR A 210 13.51 25.06 -29.28
N VAL A 211 12.39 25.13 -28.55
CA VAL A 211 11.79 23.97 -27.88
C VAL A 211 11.00 23.13 -28.88
N VAL A 212 10.27 23.77 -29.79
CA VAL A 212 9.41 23.11 -30.78
C VAL A 212 10.22 22.27 -31.78
N ASP A 213 11.41 22.73 -32.18
CA ASP A 213 12.29 21.99 -33.11
C ASP A 213 12.86 20.71 -32.50
N ASN A 214 12.96 20.64 -31.17
CA ASN A 214 13.44 19.50 -30.41
C ASN A 214 12.31 18.53 -30.00
N LEU A 215 11.04 18.86 -30.27
CA LEU A 215 9.95 17.93 -30.03
C LEU A 215 9.96 16.78 -31.05
N PRO A 216 9.68 15.53 -30.61
CA PRO A 216 9.74 14.36 -31.48
C PRO A 216 8.71 14.40 -32.62
N LEU A 217 7.66 15.21 -32.49
CA LEU A 217 6.63 15.40 -33.49
C LEU A 217 6.88 16.69 -34.29
N LYS A 218 7.59 16.56 -35.41
CA LYS A 218 7.76 17.68 -36.36
C LYS A 218 6.49 17.87 -37.18
N TRP A 219 5.78 18.96 -36.93
CA TRP A 219 4.60 19.34 -37.71
C TRP A 219 5.04 19.86 -39.07
N ALA A 220 5.07 19.00 -40.09
CA ALA A 220 5.31 19.44 -41.45
C ALA A 220 4.12 20.30 -41.93
N SER A 221 4.34 21.60 -42.12
CA SER A 221 3.33 22.51 -42.69
C SER A 221 2.96 22.01 -44.10
N ARG A 222 1.70 21.63 -44.30
CA ARG A 222 1.19 21.27 -45.63
C ARG A 222 1.30 22.47 -46.58
N LYS A 223 2.23 22.41 -47.52
CA LYS A 223 2.42 23.39 -48.60
C LYS A 223 1.10 23.55 -49.40
N ALA A 224 0.63 24.79 -49.53
CA ALA A 224 -0.65 25.14 -50.13
C ALA A 224 -0.75 24.64 -51.59
N ARG A 225 -1.85 23.95 -51.91
CA ARG A 225 -2.20 23.50 -53.27
C ARG A 225 -2.81 24.66 -54.06
N THR A 226 -2.00 25.59 -54.56
CA THR A 226 -2.41 26.52 -55.62
C THR A 226 -1.20 26.99 -56.43
N ALA A 227 -0.88 26.26 -57.50
CA ALA A 227 -0.14 26.79 -58.64
C ALA A 227 -0.53 25.98 -59.89
N PRO A 228 -0.78 26.62 -61.04
CA PRO A 228 -1.30 25.95 -62.23
C PRO A 228 -0.23 25.08 -62.88
N ARG A 229 -0.58 23.83 -63.12
CA ARG A 229 0.26 22.77 -63.68
C ARG A 229 0.43 22.96 -65.19
N LYS A 230 1.65 23.27 -65.66
CA LYS A 230 2.10 22.93 -67.02
C LYS A 230 2.70 21.51 -66.99
N PRO A 231 2.37 20.62 -67.93
CA PRO A 231 2.87 19.25 -67.92
C PRO A 231 4.22 19.16 -68.65
N LEU A 232 5.23 18.58 -67.99
CA LEU A 232 6.44 18.12 -68.67
C LEU A 232 6.61 16.62 -68.44
N THR A 233 6.34 15.93 -69.54
CA THR A 233 6.91 14.71 -70.11
C THR A 233 7.93 13.88 -69.31
N ALA A 234 7.70 12.58 -69.44
CA ALA A 234 8.45 11.44 -68.94
C ALA A 234 9.97 11.53 -69.14
N LEU A 235 10.71 11.07 -68.14
CA LEU A 235 12.03 10.47 -68.30
C LEU A 235 12.05 9.14 -67.55
N ALA A 236 12.40 8.11 -68.31
CA ALA A 236 12.24 6.71 -67.99
C ALA A 236 13.27 6.21 -66.96
N LEU A 237 12.82 5.24 -66.16
CA LEU A 237 13.66 4.38 -65.34
C LEU A 237 14.51 3.47 -66.24
N ALA A 238 15.82 3.43 -66.00
CA ALA A 238 16.71 2.43 -66.56
C ALA A 238 16.49 1.08 -65.86
N SER A 239 16.33 0.06 -66.69
CA SER A 239 16.10 -1.33 -66.38
C SER A 239 17.41 -2.07 -66.11
N THR A 240 17.34 -3.13 -65.29
CA THR A 240 18.05 -4.39 -65.59
C THR A 240 17.38 -5.54 -64.84
N SER A 241 17.25 -6.65 -65.56
CA SER A 241 16.34 -7.76 -65.33
C SER A 241 17.09 -9.06 -65.07
N ARG A 242 16.43 -9.99 -64.37
CA ARG A 242 16.35 -11.45 -64.64
C ARG A 242 15.44 -12.07 -63.56
N ASN A 243 14.15 -12.32 -63.86
CA ASN A 243 13.52 -13.60 -64.28
C ASN A 243 13.73 -14.74 -63.26
N GLU A 244 12.74 -15.47 -62.74
CA GLU A 244 11.48 -16.02 -63.31
C GLU A 244 10.37 -16.20 -62.23
N ARG A 245 9.09 -15.85 -62.53
CA ARG A 245 7.86 -16.72 -62.67
C ARG A 245 7.57 -17.68 -61.49
N ASN A 246 6.37 -17.81 -60.90
CA ASN A 246 4.99 -17.64 -61.38
C ASN A 246 3.96 -17.59 -60.20
N ASN A 247 2.86 -16.85 -60.43
CA ASN A 247 1.46 -17.06 -60.01
C ASN A 247 1.06 -17.18 -58.52
N CYS A 248 0.27 -16.22 -58.02
CA CYS A 248 -1.19 -16.41 -57.77
C CYS A 248 -1.87 -15.16 -57.16
N SER A 249 -3.17 -15.09 -57.41
CA SER A 249 -4.15 -14.00 -57.34
C SER A 249 -4.58 -13.42 -55.97
N ALA A 250 -4.79 -12.10 -55.96
CA ALA A 250 -5.94 -11.32 -55.44
C ALA A 250 -6.71 -11.73 -54.16
N ARG A 251 -6.82 -10.80 -53.19
CA ARG A 251 -8.01 -9.93 -52.94
C ARG A 251 -7.85 -9.12 -51.64
N LYS A 252 -8.06 -7.80 -51.72
CA LYS A 252 -8.22 -6.89 -50.57
C LYS A 252 -9.70 -6.80 -50.21
N ASN A 253 -10.06 -6.95 -48.93
CA ASN A 253 -11.34 -6.53 -48.37
C ASN A 253 -11.12 -5.92 -46.98
N TYR A 254 -11.28 -4.60 -46.86
CA TYR A 254 -11.44 -3.90 -45.58
C TYR A 254 -12.87 -3.35 -45.52
N ARG A 255 -13.73 -3.92 -44.67
CA ARG A 255 -15.05 -3.37 -44.32
C ARG A 255 -14.96 -2.71 -42.94
N LYS A 256 -15.18 -1.39 -42.89
CA LYS A 256 -15.35 -0.58 -41.67
C LYS A 256 -16.76 -0.83 -41.08
N ARG A 257 -16.87 -1.18 -39.79
CA ARG A 257 -18.14 -1.21 -39.05
C ARG A 257 -18.43 0.16 -38.42
N ARG A 258 -19.68 0.60 -38.62
CA ARG A 258 -20.32 1.85 -38.15
C ARG A 258 -20.75 1.69 -36.68
N ARG A 259 -20.58 2.74 -35.86
CA ARG A 259 -21.17 2.86 -34.51
C ARG A 259 -22.68 3.09 -34.61
N LEU A 260 -23.46 2.38 -33.80
CA LEU A 260 -24.88 2.67 -33.53
C LEU A 260 -25.00 3.12 -32.07
N SER A 261 -25.78 4.19 -31.87
CA SER A 261 -26.13 4.77 -30.58
C SER A 261 -27.64 4.94 -30.51
N ARG A 262 -28.16 4.77 -29.29
CA ARG A 262 -29.53 4.99 -28.78
C ARG A 262 -30.49 3.81 -28.87
N LEU A 263 -30.91 3.37 -27.69
CA LEU A 263 -32.28 2.92 -27.44
C LEU A 263 -32.85 3.74 -26.29
N ARG A 264 -34.13 4.04 -26.46
CA ARG A 264 -35.06 4.64 -25.52
C ARG A 264 -35.77 3.50 -24.79
#